data_AF-A0A7Y5UK65-F1
#
_entry.id   AF-A0A7Y5UK65-F1
#
_cell.length_a   1.000
_cell.length_b   1.000
_cell.length_c   1.000
_cell.angle_alpha   90.00
_cell.angle_beta   90.00
_cell.angle_gamma   90.00
#
_symmetry.space_group_name_H-M   'P 1'
#
loop_
_entity.id
_entity.type
_entity.pdbx_description
1 polymer ?
#
loop_
_entity_poly.entity_id
_entity_poly.type
_entity_poly.pdbx_seq_one_letter_code
_entity_poly.pdbx_strand_id
1 'polypeptide(L)'
;MIKLHKADVPHVLDWMKTLLAIDSAAIAALVFASRSSSYEPGVKIAIVLFTLSLLLLLSGFLAVAEHGRAPTNFMARKASSVVFGGFAAFLCALLSLVLSVVVP
;
A
#
# COMPACT_ATOMS: atom_id res chain seq x y z
N MET A 1 13.25 -16.34 0.06
CA MET A 1 12.24 -15.86 1.03
C MET A 1 12.85 -14.71 1.80
N ILE A 2 12.30 -13.50 1.63
CA ILE A 2 12.81 -12.27 2.27
C ILE A 2 12.58 -12.40 3.78
N LYS A 3 13.65 -12.45 4.56
CA LYS A 3 13.60 -12.43 6.03
C LYS A 3 13.93 -11.01 6.46
N LEU A 4 12.96 -10.30 7.02
CA LEU A 4 13.21 -8.96 7.56
C LEU A 4 14.03 -9.11 8.84
N HIS A 5 15.23 -8.51 8.87
CA HIS A 5 16.05 -8.46 10.05
C HIS A 5 15.64 -7.27 10.91
N LYS A 6 15.80 -7.39 12.23
CA LYS A 6 15.38 -6.34 13.18
C LYS A 6 16.05 -4.99 12.94
N ALA A 7 17.29 -5.00 12.44
CA ALA A 7 18.02 -3.78 12.08
C ALA A 7 17.38 -3.00 10.91
N ASP A 8 16.65 -3.68 10.02
CA ASP A 8 16.02 -3.07 8.85
C ASP A 8 14.63 -2.50 9.15
N VAL A 9 14.08 -2.81 10.32
CA VAL A 9 12.73 -2.40 10.75
C VAL A 9 12.51 -0.89 10.64
N PRO A 10 13.42 0.00 11.11
CA PRO A 10 13.20 1.44 11.00
C PRO A 10 13.08 1.90 9.54
N HIS A 11 13.96 1.40 8.67
CA HIS A 11 13.93 1.73 7.24
C HIS A 11 12.65 1.23 6.55
N VAL A 12 12.20 0.02 6.87
CA VAL A 12 10.94 -0.51 6.34
C VAL A 12 9.74 0.29 6.85
N LEU A 13 9.71 0.66 8.13
CA LEU A 13 8.63 1.49 8.66
C LEU A 13 8.58 2.86 7.98
N ASP A 14 9.73 3.50 7.76
CA ASP A 14 9.77 4.79 7.05
C ASP A 14 9.32 4.66 5.59
N TRP A 15 9.76 3.63 4.89
CA TRP A 15 9.28 3.31 3.55
C TRP A 15 7.76 3.09 3.52
N MET A 16 7.22 2.33 4.48
CA MET A 16 5.78 2.09 4.59
C MET A 16 4.99 3.37 4.90
N LYS A 17 5.52 4.30 5.71
CA LYS A 17 4.89 5.62 5.94
C LYS A 17 4.80 6.41 4.63
N THR A 18 5.86 6.39 3.83
CA THR A 18 5.85 7.06 2.51
C THR A 18 4.76 6.48 1.62
N LEU A 19 4.64 5.15 1.54
CA LEU A 19 3.58 4.51 0.77
C LEU A 19 2.18 4.85 1.28
N LEU A 20 1.96 4.83 2.60
CA LEU A 20 0.68 5.22 3.21
C LEU A 20 0.30 6.67 2.89
N ALA A 21 1.28 7.58 2.87
CA ALA A 21 1.06 8.98 2.50
C ALA A 21 0.66 9.11 1.02
N ILE A 22 1.35 8.38 0.13
CA ILE A 22 1.03 8.37 -1.30
C ILE A 22 -0.35 7.78 -1.55
N ASP A 23 -0.68 6.64 -0.94
CA ASP A 23 -2.01 6.02 -1.05
C ASP A 23 -3.11 6.96 -0.59
N SER A 24 -2.94 7.60 0.56
CA SER A 24 -3.91 8.55 1.10
C SER A 24 -4.12 9.74 0.17
N ALA A 25 -3.03 10.30 -0.37
CA ALA A 25 -3.09 11.41 -1.32
C ALA A 25 -3.75 11.00 -2.65
N ALA A 26 -3.43 9.81 -3.16
CA ALA A 26 -4.02 9.26 -4.38
C ALA A 26 -5.53 9.06 -4.21
N ILE A 27 -5.97 8.45 -3.11
CA ILE A 27 -7.39 8.25 -2.82
C ILE A 27 -8.10 9.61 -2.73
N ALA A 28 -7.56 10.58 -2.01
CA ALA A 28 -8.15 11.91 -1.88
C ALA A 28 -8.29 12.61 -3.25
N ALA A 29 -7.23 12.57 -4.07
CA ALA A 29 -7.24 13.16 -5.40
C ALA A 29 -8.26 12.48 -6.32
N LEU A 30 -8.31 11.16 -6.34
CA LEU A 30 -9.24 10.40 -7.17
C LEU A 30 -10.70 10.59 -6.72
N VAL A 31 -10.96 10.59 -5.40
CA VAL A 31 -12.30 10.87 -4.86
C VAL A 31 -12.75 12.29 -5.19
N PHE A 32 -11.84 13.28 -5.16
CA PHE A 32 -12.18 14.65 -5.53
C PHE A 32 -12.41 14.83 -7.03
N ALA A 33 -11.47 14.36 -7.86
CA ALA A 33 -11.54 14.44 -9.32
C ALA A 33 -12.83 13.84 -9.85
N SER A 34 -13.23 12.74 -9.24
CA SER A 34 -14.36 11.95 -9.68
C SER A 34 -15.74 12.49 -9.29
N ARG A 35 -15.81 13.54 -8.45
CA ARG A 35 -17.05 14.31 -8.26
C ARG A 35 -17.40 15.19 -9.46
N SER A 36 -16.46 15.41 -10.39
CA SER A 36 -16.60 16.40 -11.47
C SER A 36 -16.92 15.82 -12.86
N SER A 37 -16.79 14.50 -13.08
CA SER A 37 -16.96 13.88 -14.40
C SER A 37 -17.80 12.59 -14.36
N SER A 38 -18.46 12.25 -15.48
CA SER A 38 -19.00 10.90 -15.70
C SER A 38 -17.86 9.89 -15.65
N TYR A 39 -17.85 9.08 -14.60
CA TYR A 39 -16.74 8.21 -14.23
C TYR A 39 -16.38 7.16 -15.29
N GLU A 40 -15.11 7.13 -15.69
CA GLU A 40 -14.53 5.94 -16.29
C GLU A 40 -14.43 4.80 -15.25
N PRO A 41 -14.81 3.56 -15.63
CA PRO A 41 -14.76 2.40 -14.73
C PRO A 41 -13.38 2.19 -14.09
N GLY A 42 -12.31 2.51 -14.81
CA GLY A 42 -10.93 2.29 -14.35
C GLY A 42 -10.51 3.17 -13.16
N VAL A 43 -11.06 4.39 -13.04
CA VAL A 43 -10.84 5.26 -11.87
C VAL A 43 -11.48 4.67 -10.61
N LYS A 44 -12.67 4.08 -10.72
CA LYS A 44 -13.33 3.40 -9.58
C LYS A 44 -12.52 2.21 -9.09
N ILE A 45 -12.01 1.42 -10.03
CA ILE A 45 -11.16 0.25 -9.72
C ILE A 45 -9.87 0.71 -9.03
N ALA A 46 -9.24 1.78 -9.52
CA ALA A 46 -8.05 2.35 -8.90
C ALA A 46 -8.32 2.82 -7.45
N ILE A 47 -9.43 3.51 -7.17
CA ILE A 47 -9.81 3.93 -5.81
C ILE A 47 -9.93 2.71 -4.87
N VAL A 48 -10.62 1.65 -5.31
CA VAL A 48 -10.80 0.43 -4.51
C VAL A 48 -9.46 -0.24 -4.24
N LEU A 49 -8.59 -0.35 -5.26
CA LEU A 49 -7.27 -0.97 -5.12
C LEU A 49 -6.32 -0.16 -4.23
N PHE A 50 -6.32 1.18 -4.35
CA PHE A 50 -5.54 2.04 -3.45
C PHE A 50 -6.05 1.94 -2.01
N THR A 51 -7.36 1.85 -1.80
CA THR A 51 -7.94 1.67 -0.46
C THR A 51 -7.55 0.30 0.12
N LEU A 52 -7.58 -0.76 -0.69
CA LEU A 52 -7.16 -2.10 -0.26
C LEU A 52 -5.66 -2.13 0.06
N SER A 53 -4.83 -1.49 -0.77
CA SER A 53 -3.39 -1.30 -0.54
C SER A 53 -3.15 -0.61 0.80
N LEU A 54 -3.83 0.50 1.06
CA LEU A 54 -3.72 1.27 2.29
C LEU A 54 -4.00 0.41 3.53
N LEU A 55 -5.08 -0.38 3.52
CA LEU A 55 -5.45 -1.25 4.65
C LEU A 55 -4.42 -2.37 4.89
N LEU A 56 -3.92 -2.98 3.80
CA LEU A 56 -2.88 -4.01 3.89
C LEU A 56 -1.55 -3.43 4.38
N LEU A 57 -1.16 -2.25 3.90
CA LEU A 57 0.04 -1.57 4.36
C LEU A 57 -0.10 -1.12 5.82
N LEU A 58 -1.26 -0.66 6.26
CA LEU A 58 -1.50 -0.27 7.64
C LEU A 58 -1.40 -1.47 8.60
N SER A 59 -2.03 -2.59 8.25
CA SER A 59 -1.92 -3.83 9.03
C SER A 59 -0.50 -4.40 9.03
N GLY A 60 0.20 -4.33 7.89
CA GLY A 60 1.62 -4.67 7.79
C GLY A 60 2.50 -3.75 8.65
N PHE A 61 2.20 -2.45 8.70
CA PHE A 61 2.95 -1.47 9.48
C PHE A 61 2.90 -1.80 10.96
N LEU A 62 1.71 -2.13 11.47
CA LEU A 62 1.53 -2.57 12.85
C LEU A 62 2.33 -3.85 13.12
N ALA A 63 2.29 -4.82 12.21
CA ALA A 63 3.02 -6.07 12.36
C ALA A 63 4.56 -5.89 12.34
N VAL A 64 5.08 -4.97 11.51
CA VAL A 64 6.50 -4.62 11.50
C VAL A 64 6.90 -3.87 12.78
N ALA A 65 6.05 -2.95 13.26
CA ALA A 65 6.29 -2.19 14.48
C ALA A 65 6.28 -3.09 15.73
N GLU A 66 5.37 -4.05 15.80
CA GLU A 66 5.36 -5.08 16.84
C GLU A 66 6.60 -5.98 16.75
N HIS A 67 7.01 -6.37 15.54
CA HIS A 67 8.23 -7.16 15.35
C HIS A 67 9.48 -6.43 15.84
N GLY A 68 9.58 -5.12 15.63
CA GLY A 68 10.66 -4.28 16.17
C GLY A 68 10.75 -4.31 17.71
N ARG A 69 9.67 -4.65 18.42
CA ARG A 69 9.62 -4.77 19.88
C ARG A 69 9.79 -6.21 20.36
N ALA A 70 9.64 -7.20 19.49
CA ALA A 70 9.73 -8.61 19.83
C ALA A 70 11.18 -9.07 20.14
N PRO A 71 11.37 -10.11 20.95
CA PRO A 71 12.70 -10.67 21.25
C PRO A 71 13.28 -11.48 20.08
N THR A 72 12.51 -11.76 19.04
CA THR A 72 12.94 -12.56 17.88
C THR A 72 13.66 -11.70 16.84
N ASN A 73 14.72 -12.24 16.23
CA ASN A 73 15.53 -11.53 15.22
C ASN A 73 14.91 -11.52 13.81
N PHE A 74 13.90 -12.35 13.57
CA PHE A 74 13.28 -12.53 12.26
C PHE A 74 11.76 -12.43 12.33
N MET A 75 11.19 -11.71 11.36
CA MET A 75 9.76 -11.51 11.26
C MET A 75 9.02 -12.78 10.83
N ALA A 76 7.82 -12.99 11.36
CA ALA A 76 6.96 -14.09 10.95
C ALA A 76 6.59 -13.97 9.47
N ARG A 77 6.68 -15.08 8.73
CA ARG A 77 6.40 -15.14 7.27
C ARG A 77 5.05 -14.54 6.90
N LYS A 78 4.02 -14.76 7.73
CA LYS A 78 2.67 -14.22 7.52
C LYS A 78 2.63 -12.69 7.49
N ALA A 79 3.38 -12.05 8.37
CA ALA A 79 3.41 -10.60 8.46
C ALA A 79 4.17 -9.99 7.27
N SER A 80 5.26 -10.62 6.82
CA SER A 80 5.97 -10.20 5.60
C SER A 80 5.12 -10.34 4.33
N SER A 81 4.28 -11.39 4.23
CA SER A 81 3.35 -11.52 3.09
C SER A 81 2.27 -10.44 3.05
N VAL A 82 1.84 -9.91 4.19
CA VAL A 82 0.85 -8.81 4.24
C VAL A 82 1.46 -7.52 3.67
N VAL A 83 2.69 -7.19 4.05
CA VAL A 83 3.40 -6.01 3.51
C VAL A 83 3.60 -6.15 2.00
N PHE A 84 4.04 -7.32 1.54
CA PHE A 84 4.21 -7.57 0.11
C PHE A 84 2.89 -7.53 -0.66
N GLY A 85 1.81 -8.07 -0.08
CA GLY A 85 0.48 -8.01 -0.65
C GLY A 85 -0.04 -6.57 -0.78
N GLY A 86 0.18 -5.73 0.23
CA GLY A 86 -0.14 -4.30 0.16
C GLY A 86 0.63 -3.59 -0.95
N PHE A 87 1.94 -3.81 -1.03
CA PHE A 87 2.76 -3.22 -2.10
C PHE A 87 2.38 -3.71 -3.51
N ALA A 88 2.02 -4.98 -3.67
CA ALA A 88 1.52 -5.49 -4.95
C ALA A 88 0.17 -4.84 -5.33
N ALA A 89 -0.73 -4.68 -4.36
CA ALA A 89 -2.01 -3.99 -4.56
C ALA A 89 -1.79 -2.52 -4.96
N PHE A 90 -0.83 -1.83 -4.34
CA PHE A 90 -0.40 -0.49 -4.72
C PHE A 90 0.00 -0.40 -6.19
N LEU A 91 0.88 -1.31 -6.64
CA LEU A 91 1.34 -1.33 -8.04
C LEU A 91 0.20 -1.60 -9.01
N CYS A 92 -0.71 -2.52 -8.68
CA CYS A 92 -1.91 -2.79 -9.48
C CYS A 92 -2.84 -1.56 -9.54
N ALA A 93 -3.03 -0.84 -8.43
CA ALA A 93 -3.82 0.38 -8.38
C ALA A 93 -3.23 1.47 -9.30
N LEU A 94 -1.91 1.65 -9.24
CA LEU A 94 -1.19 2.62 -10.05
C LEU A 94 -1.24 2.25 -11.53
N LEU A 95 -1.05 0.98 -11.87
CA LEU A 95 -1.18 0.50 -13.25
C LEU A 95 -2.60 0.69 -13.80
N SER A 96 -3.63 0.36 -13.01
CA SER A 96 -5.03 0.58 -13.38
C SER A 96 -5.31 2.05 -13.66
N LEU A 97 -4.80 2.95 -12.81
CA LEU A 97 -4.96 4.39 -12.99
C LEU A 97 -4.27 4.87 -14.27
N VAL A 98 -3.02 4.48 -14.50
CA VAL A 98 -2.25 4.85 -15.70
C VAL A 98 -2.96 4.39 -16.96
N LEU A 99 -3.44 3.15 -17.00
CA LEU A 99 -4.16 2.62 -18.17
C LEU A 99 -5.46 3.38 -18.43
N SER A 100 -6.18 3.78 -17.39
CA SER A 100 -7.41 4.56 -17.53
C SER A 100 -7.15 5.97 -18.07
N VAL A 101 -6.03 6.59 -17.67
CA VAL A 101 -5.70 7.96 -18.09
C VAL A 101 -5.04 8.01 -19.47
N VAL A 102 -4.25 6.99 -19.83
CA VAL A 102 -3.47 6.94 -21.08
C VAL A 102 -4.27 6.33 -22.25
N VAL A 103 -5.20 5.41 -21.97
CA VAL A 103 -6.06 4.78 -22.97
C VAL A 103 -7.51 5.21 -22.67
N PRO A 104 -7.94 6.38 -23.18
CA PRO A 104 -9.31 6.87 -22.97
C PRO A 104 -10.36 6.02 -23.69
#